data_AF-A0A1I4BN67-F1
#
_entry.id   AF-A0A1I4BN67-F1
#
_cell.length_a   1.000
_cell.length_b   1.000
_cell.length_c   1.000
_cell.angle_alpha   90.00
_cell.angle_beta   90.00
_cell.angle_gamma   90.00
#
_symmetry.space_group_name_H-M   'P 1'
#
loop_
_entity.id
_entity.type
_entity.pdbx_description
1 polymer ?
#
loop_
_entity_poly.entity_id
_entity_poly.type
_entity_poly.pdbx_seq_one_letter_code
_entity_poly.pdbx_strand_id
1 'polypeptide(L)'
;MDNAWKAFRFLETEPTSRKFLSSCYETLGLEHYDRLAFQQSTRFLYLWRQARQYYLTAEAADLFVRPLLLFYGCSHLLKGMLLTRDPSYPQNSRVLQHGVTTRKLKRSAYVLTEDEIRPQKEGFFAHLAHLFGLSPLQDRYLVNDLFSSIPAMSQSCALLSDTPALWQRLQWTALSALPPSVSEGNEALKASGPWVSISFPEGEGALAYSTETFSQYIRRLSTASIPTQQFHWRDGKGKELLFPQFALSALEQHPLFRLQEQKLYFWNGSTDSLPLPEWASHYLLLYLLSMLCRYETEWWGELTLSYGLAERYLVEHFLEHHFETFPTVIMKQIYQINPHFLPM
;
A
#
# COMPACT_ATOMS: atom_id res chain seq x y z
N MET A 1 -11.96 6.30 -10.13
CA MET A 1 -11.31 7.57 -9.74
C MET A 1 -12.18 8.51 -8.90
N ASP A 2 -13.51 8.44 -8.99
CA ASP A 2 -14.36 9.54 -8.48
C ASP A 2 -14.47 9.66 -6.96
N ASN A 3 -14.29 8.58 -6.17
CA ASN A 3 -14.61 8.65 -4.76
C ASN A 3 -13.52 9.34 -3.91
N ALA A 4 -12.27 8.87 -4.02
CA ALA A 4 -11.18 9.42 -3.19
C ALA A 4 -10.93 10.91 -3.41
N TRP A 5 -10.98 11.37 -4.66
CA TRP A 5 -10.82 12.80 -4.94
C TRP A 5 -11.99 13.64 -4.44
N LYS A 6 -13.23 13.12 -4.42
CA LYS A 6 -14.37 13.81 -3.78
C LYS A 6 -14.15 13.96 -2.28
N ALA A 7 -13.65 12.92 -1.61
CA ALA A 7 -13.26 13.01 -0.19
C ALA A 7 -12.13 14.03 0.02
N PHE A 8 -11.08 14.01 -0.80
CA PHE A 8 -9.97 14.96 -0.68
C PHE A 8 -10.36 16.42 -1.00
N ARG A 9 -11.34 16.66 -1.89
CA ARG A 9 -11.90 18.00 -2.12
C ARG A 9 -12.40 18.64 -0.83
N PHE A 10 -12.97 17.85 0.06
CA PHE A 10 -13.41 18.33 1.37
C PHE A 10 -12.24 18.89 2.17
N LEU A 11 -11.02 18.37 2.02
CA LEU A 11 -9.81 18.82 2.71
C LEU A 11 -9.09 19.99 2.03
N GLU A 12 -9.69 20.64 1.03
CA GLU A 12 -9.02 21.74 0.29
C GLU A 12 -9.42 23.14 0.76
N THR A 13 -10.15 23.22 1.87
CA THR A 13 -10.45 24.48 2.53
C THR A 13 -9.83 24.51 3.92
N GLU A 14 -9.50 25.71 4.40
CA GLU A 14 -8.88 25.89 5.72
C GLU A 14 -9.80 25.40 6.86
N PRO A 15 -11.11 25.72 6.90
CA PRO A 15 -11.97 25.29 8.00
C PRO A 15 -12.10 23.77 8.10
N THR A 16 -12.28 23.09 6.97
CA THR A 16 -12.42 21.62 6.94
C THR A 16 -11.11 20.92 7.23
N SER A 17 -9.99 21.42 6.70
CA SER A 17 -8.64 20.93 7.01
C SER A 17 -8.32 21.02 8.50
N ARG A 18 -8.58 22.20 9.09
CA ARG A 18 -8.35 22.43 10.51
C ARG A 18 -9.20 21.51 11.36
N LYS A 19 -10.50 21.41 11.05
CA LYS A 19 -11.42 20.55 11.79
C LYS A 19 -11.00 19.07 11.70
N PHE A 20 -10.55 18.62 10.52
CA PHE A 20 -10.06 17.26 10.31
C PHE A 20 -8.80 16.97 11.13
N LEU A 21 -7.78 17.84 11.02
CA LEU A 21 -6.53 17.68 11.75
C LEU A 21 -6.73 17.78 13.27
N SER A 22 -7.60 18.66 13.74
CA SER A 22 -7.94 18.78 15.17
C SER A 22 -8.45 17.45 15.70
N SER A 23 -9.39 16.81 14.99
CA SER A 23 -9.93 15.51 15.38
C SER A 23 -8.91 14.37 15.26
N CYS A 24 -7.99 14.41 14.29
CA CYS A 24 -6.87 13.46 14.24
C CYS A 24 -5.94 13.60 15.45
N TYR A 25 -5.53 14.83 15.77
CA TYR A 25 -4.60 15.12 16.87
C TYR A 25 -5.23 14.87 18.24
N GLU A 26 -6.53 15.12 18.39
CA GLU A 26 -7.30 14.76 19.59
C GLU A 26 -7.35 13.24 19.78
N THR A 27 -7.65 12.47 18.72
CA THR A 27 -7.63 11.00 18.75
C THR A 27 -6.25 10.44 19.12
N LEU A 28 -5.18 11.13 18.72
CA LEU A 28 -3.80 10.77 19.07
C LEU A 28 -3.38 11.22 20.48
N GLY A 29 -4.25 11.94 21.22
CA GLY A 29 -3.96 12.43 22.57
C GLY A 29 -2.92 13.54 22.62
N LEU A 30 -2.74 14.32 21.54
CA LEU A 30 -1.77 15.40 21.49
C LEU A 30 -2.24 16.62 22.29
N GLU A 31 -1.35 17.20 23.10
CA GLU A 31 -1.61 18.44 23.81
C GLU A 31 -1.80 19.62 22.84
N HIS A 32 -2.71 20.54 23.18
CA HIS A 32 -3.02 21.72 22.36
C HIS A 32 -3.37 21.39 20.89
N TYR A 33 -4.06 20.26 20.66
CA TYR A 33 -4.41 19.76 19.33
C TYR A 33 -5.02 20.82 18.40
N ASP A 34 -5.88 21.71 18.90
CA ASP A 34 -6.49 22.77 18.09
C ASP A 34 -5.49 23.80 17.57
N ARG A 35 -4.47 24.11 18.38
CA ARG A 35 -3.39 25.03 17.99
C ARG A 35 -2.50 24.36 16.95
N LEU A 36 -2.16 23.09 17.15
CA LEU A 36 -1.39 22.30 16.18
C LEU A 36 -2.15 22.21 14.85
N ALA A 37 -3.44 21.92 14.88
CA ALA A 37 -4.29 21.86 13.70
C ALA A 37 -4.36 23.20 12.96
N PHE A 38 -4.50 24.32 13.69
CA PHE A 38 -4.48 25.66 13.11
C PHE A 38 -3.14 25.98 12.42
N GLN A 39 -2.01 25.65 13.04
CA GLN A 39 -0.69 25.85 12.43
C GLN A 39 -0.50 25.03 11.15
N GLN A 40 -1.18 23.88 11.06
CA GLN A 40 -1.03 22.92 9.96
C GLN A 40 -2.06 23.07 8.84
N SER A 41 -3.22 23.67 9.11
CA SER A 41 -4.38 23.68 8.20
C SER A 41 -4.05 24.22 6.81
N THR A 42 -3.30 25.33 6.75
CA THR A 42 -2.91 25.95 5.47
C THR A 42 -1.96 25.07 4.68
N ARG A 43 -0.97 24.46 5.32
CA ARG A 43 -0.07 23.53 4.63
C ARG A 43 -0.83 22.30 4.14
N PHE A 44 -1.64 21.72 5.01
CA PHE A 44 -2.42 20.51 4.73
C PHE A 44 -3.36 20.69 3.53
N LEU A 45 -4.11 21.80 3.47
CA LEU A 45 -5.02 22.05 2.34
C LEU A 45 -4.25 22.13 1.01
N TYR A 46 -3.08 22.77 1.00
CA TYR A 46 -2.31 22.93 -0.24
C TYR A 46 -1.64 21.63 -0.68
N LEU A 47 -1.35 20.69 0.23
CA LEU A 47 -0.87 19.37 -0.16
C LEU A 47 -1.93 18.63 -1.00
N TRP A 48 -3.19 18.62 -0.57
CA TRP A 48 -4.28 17.98 -1.33
C TRP A 48 -4.53 18.66 -2.66
N ARG A 49 -4.55 20.00 -2.67
CA ARG A 49 -4.73 20.78 -3.91
C ARG A 49 -3.61 20.52 -4.92
N GLN A 50 -2.35 20.52 -4.47
CA GLN A 50 -1.21 20.25 -5.34
C GLN A 50 -1.21 18.81 -5.82
N ALA A 51 -1.48 17.84 -4.93
CA ALA A 51 -1.64 16.45 -5.31
C ALA A 51 -2.64 16.29 -6.45
N ARG A 52 -3.87 16.82 -6.31
CA ARG A 52 -4.87 16.73 -7.39
C ARG A 52 -4.35 17.36 -8.68
N GLN A 53 -3.75 18.54 -8.61
CA GLN A 53 -3.27 19.22 -9.80
C GLN A 53 -2.20 18.39 -10.54
N TYR A 54 -1.26 17.78 -9.80
CA TYR A 54 -0.27 16.87 -10.39
C TYR A 54 -0.93 15.68 -11.09
N TYR A 55 -1.95 15.06 -10.49
CA TYR A 55 -2.66 13.94 -11.13
C TYR A 55 -3.41 14.41 -12.38
N LEU A 56 -4.16 15.51 -12.33
CA LEU A 56 -4.87 16.05 -13.50
C LEU A 56 -3.90 16.40 -14.64
N THR A 57 -2.74 16.95 -14.32
CA THR A 57 -1.71 17.22 -15.33
C THR A 57 -1.06 15.92 -15.85
N ALA A 58 -0.86 14.93 -14.98
CA ALA A 58 -0.32 13.63 -15.37
C ALA A 58 -1.26 12.83 -16.29
N GLU A 59 -2.58 13.03 -16.18
CA GLU A 59 -3.58 12.40 -17.04
C GLU A 59 -3.41 12.80 -18.52
N ALA A 60 -3.10 14.07 -18.77
CA ALA A 60 -2.88 14.60 -20.11
C ALA A 60 -1.42 14.47 -20.59
N ALA A 61 -0.50 14.05 -19.72
CA ALA A 61 0.92 13.97 -20.03
C ALA A 61 1.28 12.62 -20.68
N ASP A 62 2.21 12.67 -21.63
CA ASP A 62 2.81 11.47 -22.19
C ASP A 62 3.78 10.78 -21.21
N LEU A 63 4.27 9.60 -21.61
CA LEU A 63 5.18 8.80 -20.81
C LEU A 63 6.52 9.50 -20.50
N PHE A 64 6.95 10.51 -21.28
CA PHE A 64 8.20 11.22 -21.00
C PHE A 64 8.17 11.97 -19.67
N VAL A 65 7.01 12.48 -19.27
CA VAL A 65 6.88 13.36 -18.09
C VAL A 65 5.87 12.83 -17.07
N ARG A 66 4.95 11.95 -17.45
CA ARG A 66 3.90 11.40 -16.58
C ARG A 66 4.44 10.80 -15.26
N PRO A 67 5.51 9.99 -15.20
CA PRO A 67 6.02 9.46 -13.93
C PRO A 67 6.55 10.54 -12.99
N LEU A 68 7.16 11.61 -13.54
CA LEU A 68 7.64 12.74 -12.75
C LEU A 68 6.48 13.46 -12.06
N LEU A 69 5.40 13.71 -12.79
CA LEU A 69 4.19 14.35 -12.27
C LEU A 69 3.53 13.48 -11.19
N LEU A 70 3.38 12.18 -11.47
CA LEU A 70 2.82 11.23 -10.51
C LEU A 70 3.69 11.11 -9.25
N PHE A 71 5.02 11.14 -9.37
CA PHE A 71 5.91 11.12 -8.21
C PHE A 71 5.68 12.30 -7.27
N TYR A 72 5.57 13.52 -7.80
CA TYR A 72 5.29 14.70 -6.98
C TYR A 72 3.86 14.68 -6.43
N GLY A 73 2.87 14.27 -7.22
CA GLY A 73 1.50 14.09 -6.75
C GLY A 73 1.42 13.08 -5.59
N CYS A 74 2.01 11.90 -5.76
CA CYS A 74 2.15 10.86 -4.75
C CYS A 74 2.84 11.39 -3.48
N SER A 75 3.95 12.12 -3.64
CA SER A 75 4.65 12.75 -2.53
C SER A 75 3.77 13.73 -1.74
N HIS A 76 2.90 14.49 -2.41
CA HIS A 76 1.96 15.39 -1.74
C HIS A 76 0.87 14.65 -0.99
N LEU A 77 0.29 13.60 -1.56
CA LEU A 77 -0.68 12.74 -0.87
C LEU A 77 -0.08 12.11 0.39
N LEU A 78 1.15 11.59 0.28
CA LEU A 78 1.88 11.01 1.42
C LEU A 78 2.22 12.04 2.50
N LYS A 79 2.58 13.27 2.12
CA LYS A 79 2.77 14.37 3.09
C LYS A 79 1.46 14.74 3.78
N GLY A 80 0.34 14.73 3.05
CA GLY A 80 -0.99 14.91 3.61
C GLY A 80 -1.27 13.84 4.67
N MET A 81 -1.10 12.57 4.29
CA MET A 81 -1.21 11.43 5.19
C MET A 81 -0.30 11.55 6.42
N LEU A 82 0.96 11.96 6.25
CA LEU A 82 1.93 12.18 7.33
C LEU A 82 1.42 13.21 8.34
N LEU A 83 0.95 14.37 7.88
CA LEU A 83 0.46 15.44 8.74
C LEU A 83 -0.79 15.05 9.55
N THR A 84 -1.48 13.95 9.21
CA THR A 84 -2.56 13.44 10.09
C THR A 84 -2.06 12.83 11.38
N ARG A 85 -0.76 12.46 11.45
CA ARG A 85 -0.13 11.84 12.62
C ARG A 85 0.96 12.69 13.26
N ASP A 86 1.67 13.47 12.46
CA ASP A 86 2.82 14.25 12.94
C ASP A 86 2.70 15.73 12.54
N PRO A 87 2.20 16.61 13.44
CA PRO A 87 2.13 18.05 13.18
C PRO A 87 3.50 18.74 13.16
N SER A 88 4.57 18.09 13.62
CA SER A 88 5.89 18.69 13.72
C SER A 88 6.68 18.63 12.40
N TYR A 89 6.26 17.80 11.45
CA TYR A 89 6.93 17.66 10.16
C TYR A 89 6.81 18.93 9.30
N PRO A 90 7.89 19.43 8.65
CA PRO A 90 9.25 18.95 8.73
C PRO A 90 9.94 19.53 9.96
N GLN A 91 10.51 18.66 10.80
CA GLN A 91 11.23 19.09 12.00
C GLN A 91 12.58 19.76 11.66
N ASN A 92 13.20 19.37 10.54
CA ASN A 92 14.48 19.90 10.08
C ASN A 92 14.64 19.72 8.56
N SER A 93 15.75 20.18 7.98
CA SER A 93 15.99 20.09 6.54
C SER A 93 16.31 18.67 6.04
N ARG A 94 16.73 17.74 6.92
CA ARG A 94 17.07 16.37 6.51
C ARG A 94 15.85 15.59 6.07
N VAL A 95 14.72 15.76 6.77
CA VAL A 95 13.45 15.10 6.40
C VAL A 95 12.82 15.63 5.10
N LEU A 96 13.37 16.71 4.51
CA LEU A 96 12.95 17.22 3.21
C LEU A 96 13.56 16.45 2.03
N GLN A 97 14.66 15.72 2.25
CA GLN A 97 15.23 14.83 1.23
C GLN A 97 14.26 13.67 0.96
N HIS A 98 14.34 13.04 -0.21
CA HIS A 98 13.45 11.92 -0.55
C HIS A 98 13.61 10.72 0.40
N GLY A 99 14.80 10.53 0.98
CA GLY A 99 15.10 9.40 1.86
C GLY A 99 15.25 8.07 1.13
N VAL A 100 15.52 8.13 -0.17
CA VAL A 100 15.71 7.01 -1.09
C VAL A 100 16.76 7.40 -2.11
N THR A 101 17.52 6.41 -2.61
CA THR A 101 18.48 6.58 -3.70
C THR A 101 18.41 5.40 -4.65
N THR A 102 18.77 5.61 -5.91
CA THR A 102 19.01 4.54 -6.88
C THR A 102 20.51 4.37 -7.09
N ARG A 103 20.91 3.20 -7.59
CA ARG A 103 22.30 2.99 -8.01
C ARG A 103 22.59 3.82 -9.26
N LYS A 104 23.77 4.45 -9.33
CA LYS A 104 24.24 5.07 -10.59
C LYS A 104 24.43 3.99 -11.65
N LEU A 105 23.77 4.14 -12.79
CA LEU A 105 23.84 3.19 -13.90
C LEU A 105 25.24 3.20 -14.53
N LYS A 106 25.80 2.00 -14.74
CA LYS A 106 27.13 1.79 -15.36
C LYS A 106 27.13 0.68 -16.42
N ARG A 107 25.96 0.22 -16.87
CA ARG A 107 25.83 -0.96 -17.75
C ARG A 107 25.55 -0.56 -19.19
N SER A 108 26.10 -1.33 -20.14
CA SER A 108 25.93 -1.14 -21.58
C SER A 108 24.58 -1.60 -22.13
N ALA A 109 23.83 -2.40 -21.38
CA ALA A 109 22.44 -2.77 -21.63
C ALA A 109 21.66 -2.57 -20.33
N TYR A 110 20.75 -1.59 -20.32
CA TYR A 110 19.91 -1.27 -19.17
C TYR A 110 18.68 -2.18 -19.15
N VAL A 111 18.39 -2.76 -17.99
CA VAL A 111 17.21 -3.61 -17.76
C VAL A 111 16.51 -3.09 -16.51
N LEU A 112 15.32 -2.51 -16.66
CA LEU A 112 14.60 -1.83 -15.58
C LEU A 112 14.32 -2.76 -14.39
N THR A 113 13.99 -4.02 -14.65
CA THR A 113 13.62 -5.00 -13.61
C THR A 113 14.81 -5.41 -12.74
N GLU A 114 16.04 -5.25 -13.23
CA GLU A 114 17.28 -5.54 -12.49
C GLU A 114 17.75 -4.36 -11.62
N ASP A 115 17.11 -3.19 -11.72
CA ASP A 115 17.50 -2.03 -10.93
C ASP A 115 17.17 -2.21 -9.45
N GLU A 116 17.89 -1.46 -8.62
CA GLU A 116 17.74 -1.48 -7.16
C GLU A 116 17.50 -0.09 -6.58
N ILE A 117 16.59 -0.03 -5.62
CA ILE A 117 16.22 1.17 -4.87
C ILE A 117 16.64 0.95 -3.42
N ARG A 118 17.37 1.92 -2.87
CA ARG A 118 17.95 1.84 -1.52
C ARG A 118 17.32 2.90 -0.62
N PRO A 119 16.46 2.50 0.34
CA PRO A 119 16.02 3.39 1.40
C PRO A 119 17.21 3.95 2.18
N GLN A 120 17.08 5.18 2.65
CA GLN A 120 18.09 5.85 3.48
C GLN A 120 17.65 5.86 4.94
N LYS A 121 18.60 6.09 5.86
CA LYS A 121 18.32 6.18 7.31
C LYS A 121 17.58 7.45 7.71
N GLU A 122 17.67 8.50 6.88
CA GLU A 122 17.03 9.79 7.08
C GLU A 122 16.29 10.20 5.80
N GLY A 123 15.42 11.20 5.90
CA GLY A 123 14.62 11.70 4.78
C GLY A 123 13.15 11.34 4.88
N PHE A 124 12.38 11.78 3.89
CA PHE A 124 10.94 11.67 3.86
C PHE A 124 10.45 10.22 3.94
N PHE A 125 11.00 9.32 3.13
CA PHE A 125 10.63 7.91 3.15
C PHE A 125 10.98 7.23 4.48
N ALA A 126 12.16 7.53 5.05
CA ALA A 126 12.57 7.00 6.35
C ALA A 126 11.61 7.45 7.47
N HIS A 127 11.20 8.72 7.44
CA HIS A 127 10.23 9.28 8.40
C HIS A 127 8.86 8.61 8.27
N LEU A 128 8.36 8.41 7.05
CA LEU A 128 7.12 7.66 6.80
C LEU A 128 7.24 6.21 7.30
N ALA A 129 8.35 5.53 6.98
CA ALA A 129 8.55 4.14 7.39
C ALA A 129 8.52 4.02 8.91
N HIS A 130 9.15 4.94 9.65
CA HIS A 130 9.08 4.96 11.11
C HIS A 130 7.66 5.24 11.62
N LEU A 131 7.01 6.29 11.09
CA LEU A 131 5.67 6.72 11.52
C LEU A 131 4.56 5.69 11.27
N PHE A 132 4.73 4.85 10.25
CA PHE A 132 3.79 3.80 9.86
C PHE A 132 4.27 2.38 10.21
N GLY A 133 5.31 2.23 11.02
CA GLY A 133 5.74 0.94 11.57
C GLY A 133 6.38 -0.03 10.56
N LEU A 134 6.99 0.49 9.49
CA LEU A 134 7.63 -0.29 8.41
C LEU A 134 9.12 -0.61 8.71
N SER A 135 9.46 -0.93 9.95
CA SER A 135 10.85 -1.22 10.36
C SER A 135 10.99 -2.68 10.82
N PRO A 136 12.05 -3.41 10.44
CA PRO A 136 13.20 -2.96 9.64
C PRO A 136 12.91 -2.93 8.12
N LEU A 137 13.51 -1.95 7.43
CA LEU A 137 13.58 -1.92 5.97
C LEU A 137 14.75 -2.80 5.48
N GLN A 138 14.62 -3.36 4.28
CA GLN A 138 15.76 -3.99 3.60
C GLN A 138 16.76 -2.93 3.12
N ASP A 139 18.03 -3.29 3.02
CA ASP A 139 19.10 -2.41 2.50
C ASP A 139 18.86 -1.99 1.05
N ARG A 140 18.16 -2.84 0.28
CA ARG A 140 17.77 -2.61 -1.11
C ARG A 140 16.50 -3.37 -1.45
N TYR A 141 15.75 -2.84 -2.42
CA TYR A 141 14.63 -3.49 -3.06
C TYR A 141 14.88 -3.56 -4.56
N LEU A 142 14.70 -4.73 -5.15
CA LEU A 142 14.75 -4.90 -6.61
C LEU A 142 13.45 -4.39 -7.22
N VAL A 143 13.54 -3.78 -8.40
CA VAL A 143 12.39 -3.24 -9.11
C VAL A 143 11.39 -4.34 -9.47
N ASN A 144 11.87 -5.51 -9.91
CA ASN A 144 11.00 -6.65 -10.17
C ASN A 144 10.18 -7.10 -8.95
N ASP A 145 10.82 -7.13 -7.77
CA ASP A 145 10.16 -7.50 -6.52
C ASP A 145 9.14 -6.44 -6.11
N LEU A 146 9.45 -5.16 -6.30
CA LEU A 146 8.53 -4.05 -6.04
C LEU A 146 7.30 -4.11 -6.95
N PHE A 147 7.46 -4.35 -8.26
CA PHE A 147 6.32 -4.57 -9.14
C PHE A 147 5.53 -5.80 -8.71
N SER A 148 6.19 -6.93 -8.47
CA SER A 148 5.54 -8.18 -8.05
C SER A 148 4.82 -8.05 -6.69
N SER A 149 5.24 -7.12 -5.84
CA SER A 149 4.58 -6.83 -4.56
C SER A 149 3.20 -6.17 -4.71
N ILE A 150 2.88 -5.64 -5.88
CA ILE A 150 1.57 -5.04 -6.18
C ILE A 150 0.67 -6.11 -6.85
N PRO A 151 -0.47 -6.49 -6.26
CA PRO A 151 -1.33 -7.56 -6.80
C PRO A 151 -1.70 -7.38 -8.28
N ALA A 152 -2.04 -6.15 -8.69
CA ALA A 152 -2.39 -5.81 -10.07
C ALA A 152 -1.25 -6.04 -11.08
N MET A 153 0.01 -5.97 -10.62
CA MET A 153 1.20 -6.13 -11.45
C MET A 153 1.73 -7.57 -11.44
N SER A 154 1.39 -8.36 -10.41
CA SER A 154 2.01 -9.67 -10.16
C SER A 154 1.89 -10.65 -11.32
N GLN A 155 0.76 -10.65 -12.02
CA GLN A 155 0.55 -11.53 -13.17
C GLN A 155 1.41 -11.09 -14.37
N SER A 156 1.47 -9.79 -14.63
CA SER A 156 2.32 -9.23 -15.70
C SER A 156 3.80 -9.51 -15.44
N CYS A 157 4.26 -9.40 -14.19
CA CYS A 157 5.64 -9.73 -13.81
C CYS A 157 5.93 -11.23 -13.99
N ALA A 158 5.00 -12.09 -13.58
CA ALA A 158 5.12 -13.53 -13.72
C ALA A 158 5.25 -13.98 -15.19
N LEU A 159 4.44 -13.38 -16.08
CA LEU A 159 4.49 -13.66 -17.52
C LEU A 159 5.80 -13.22 -18.18
N LEU A 160 6.44 -12.18 -17.67
CA LEU A 160 7.67 -11.63 -18.24
C LEU A 160 8.95 -12.24 -17.65
N SER A 161 8.88 -12.82 -16.45
CA SER A 161 10.03 -13.36 -15.74
C SER A 161 10.07 -14.89 -15.69
N ASP A 162 9.09 -15.57 -16.31
CA ASP A 162 8.88 -17.03 -16.22
C ASP A 162 8.83 -17.57 -14.76
N THR A 163 8.46 -16.71 -13.81
CA THR A 163 8.31 -17.05 -12.39
C THR A 163 6.85 -17.09 -11.97
N PRO A 164 6.45 -17.94 -11.01
CA PRO A 164 5.06 -17.98 -10.55
C PRO A 164 4.65 -16.65 -9.89
N ALA A 165 3.38 -16.26 -10.08
CA ALA A 165 2.82 -15.08 -9.43
C ALA A 165 2.81 -15.24 -7.90
N LEU A 166 3.32 -14.24 -7.20
CA LEU A 166 3.43 -14.25 -5.73
C LEU A 166 2.08 -13.98 -5.07
N TRP A 167 1.17 -13.27 -5.73
CA TRP A 167 -0.18 -13.04 -5.24
C TRP A 167 -1.17 -14.08 -5.78
N GLN A 168 -1.66 -14.93 -4.89
CA GLN A 168 -2.65 -15.97 -5.19
C GLN A 168 -4.05 -15.45 -4.90
N ARG A 169 -4.93 -15.47 -5.92
CA ARG A 169 -6.33 -15.09 -5.74
C ARG A 169 -7.04 -16.15 -4.90
N LEU A 170 -7.64 -15.73 -3.80
CA LEU A 170 -8.41 -16.60 -2.92
C LEU A 170 -9.89 -16.59 -3.31
N GLN A 171 -10.52 -17.75 -3.16
CA GLN A 171 -11.97 -17.85 -3.16
C GLN A 171 -12.48 -17.72 -1.72
N TRP A 172 -13.54 -16.93 -1.55
CA TRP A 172 -14.20 -16.78 -0.27
C TRP A 172 -15.71 -16.90 -0.42
N THR A 173 -16.35 -17.50 0.57
CA THR A 173 -17.78 -17.82 0.55
C THR A 173 -18.44 -17.37 1.85
N ALA A 174 -19.57 -16.69 1.75
CA ALA A 174 -20.39 -16.38 2.91
C ALA A 174 -21.05 -17.66 3.46
N LEU A 175 -21.01 -17.83 4.78
CA LEU A 175 -21.57 -18.97 5.48
C LEU A 175 -22.93 -18.59 6.07
N SER A 176 -23.93 -19.45 5.83
CA SER A 176 -25.27 -19.33 6.42
C SER A 176 -25.32 -19.75 7.90
N ALA A 177 -24.39 -20.61 8.33
CA ALA A 177 -24.22 -21.03 9.71
C ALA A 177 -22.76 -21.33 10.03
N LEU A 178 -22.37 -21.11 11.28
CA LEU A 178 -21.04 -21.45 11.81
C LEU A 178 -20.85 -22.98 11.84
N PRO A 179 -19.66 -23.50 11.45
CA PRO A 179 -19.36 -24.92 11.59
C PRO A 179 -19.47 -25.38 13.05
N PRO A 180 -20.00 -26.59 13.32
CA PRO A 180 -20.17 -27.11 14.68
C PRO A 180 -18.88 -27.03 15.51
N SER A 181 -17.73 -27.38 14.91
CA SER A 181 -16.40 -27.36 15.53
C SER A 181 -15.93 -25.99 16.03
N VAL A 182 -16.47 -24.90 15.49
CA VAL A 182 -16.16 -23.51 15.92
C VAL A 182 -17.25 -22.97 16.86
N SER A 183 -18.44 -23.57 16.82
CA SER A 183 -19.64 -23.09 17.49
C SER A 183 -19.88 -23.72 18.86
N GLU A 184 -19.23 -24.86 19.16
CA GLU A 184 -19.36 -25.57 20.43
C GLU A 184 -18.72 -24.76 21.57
N GLY A 185 -19.54 -24.37 22.55
CA GLY A 185 -19.09 -23.72 23.79
C GLY A 185 -18.99 -22.19 23.76
N ASN A 186 -19.33 -21.50 22.66
CA ASN A 186 -19.23 -20.04 22.61
C ASN A 186 -20.39 -19.39 21.84
N GLU A 187 -21.53 -19.18 22.53
CA GLU A 187 -22.73 -18.54 21.94
C GLU A 187 -22.47 -17.12 21.44
N ALA A 188 -21.46 -16.41 21.96
CA ALA A 188 -21.06 -15.09 21.47
C ALA A 188 -20.56 -15.12 20.01
N LEU A 189 -19.92 -16.22 19.57
CA LEU A 189 -19.48 -16.37 18.17
C LEU A 189 -20.69 -16.51 17.21
N LYS A 190 -21.75 -17.19 17.65
CA LYS A 190 -23.01 -17.34 16.88
C LYS A 190 -23.75 -16.01 16.71
N ALA A 191 -23.65 -15.11 17.69
CA ALA A 191 -24.28 -13.79 17.66
C ALA A 191 -23.53 -12.75 16.80
N SER A 192 -22.33 -13.07 16.29
CA SER A 192 -21.41 -12.13 15.64
C SER A 192 -21.76 -11.77 14.17
N GLY A 193 -22.95 -12.13 13.69
CA GLY A 193 -23.40 -11.84 12.32
C GLY A 193 -22.92 -12.87 11.27
N PRO A 194 -22.94 -12.53 9.96
CA PRO A 194 -22.56 -13.45 8.90
C PRO A 194 -21.07 -13.80 8.96
N TRP A 195 -20.75 -15.05 8.67
CA TRP A 195 -19.38 -15.58 8.65
C TRP A 195 -18.86 -15.76 7.23
N VAL A 196 -17.55 -15.74 7.07
CA VAL A 196 -16.85 -15.96 5.80
C VAL A 196 -15.87 -17.12 5.94
N SER A 197 -15.79 -17.94 4.90
CA SER A 197 -14.77 -18.98 4.74
C SER A 197 -13.84 -18.61 3.59
N ILE A 198 -12.53 -18.72 3.81
CA ILE A 198 -11.49 -18.63 2.79
C ILE A 198 -10.81 -19.99 2.68
N SER A 199 -10.71 -20.52 1.47
CA SER A 199 -9.94 -21.73 1.18
C SER A 199 -8.62 -21.36 0.51
N PHE A 200 -7.52 -21.89 1.03
CA PHE A 200 -6.18 -21.70 0.45
C PHE A 200 -5.84 -22.90 -0.44
N PRO A 201 -5.32 -22.66 -1.66
CA PRO A 201 -4.94 -23.74 -2.57
C PRO A 201 -3.73 -24.51 -2.05
N GLU A 202 -3.58 -25.76 -2.50
CA GLU A 202 -2.32 -26.49 -2.36
C GLU A 202 -1.27 -25.89 -3.30
N GLY A 203 -0.02 -25.87 -2.85
CA GLY A 203 1.07 -25.30 -3.62
C GLY A 203 2.39 -25.33 -2.87
N GLU A 204 3.37 -24.61 -3.40
CA GLU A 204 4.72 -24.49 -2.83
C GLU A 204 4.82 -23.35 -1.80
N GLY A 205 5.96 -23.25 -1.13
CA GLY A 205 6.24 -22.19 -0.16
C GLY A 205 5.36 -22.31 1.09
N ALA A 206 4.76 -21.19 1.53
CA ALA A 206 3.90 -21.19 2.71
C ALA A 206 2.65 -22.06 2.53
N LEU A 207 2.17 -22.23 1.29
CA LEU A 207 1.04 -23.11 0.99
C LEU A 207 1.36 -24.60 1.15
N ALA A 208 2.64 -25.00 1.23
CA ALA A 208 3.05 -26.38 1.49
C ALA A 208 2.99 -26.75 2.99
N TYR A 209 2.86 -25.76 3.88
CA TYR A 209 2.83 -25.98 5.33
C TYR A 209 1.65 -26.84 5.78
N SER A 210 1.80 -27.50 6.94
CA SER A 210 0.64 -28.07 7.65
C SER A 210 -0.33 -26.94 8.06
N THR A 211 -1.61 -27.26 8.32
CA THR A 211 -2.59 -26.25 8.77
C THR A 211 -2.12 -25.53 10.04
N GLU A 212 -1.52 -26.25 10.98
CA GLU A 212 -0.99 -25.66 12.23
C GLU A 212 0.20 -24.73 11.97
N THR A 213 1.17 -25.18 11.15
CA THR A 213 2.32 -24.35 10.79
C THR A 213 1.90 -23.11 9.99
N PHE A 214 0.90 -23.24 9.12
CA PHE A 214 0.35 -22.13 8.34
C PHE A 214 -0.40 -21.13 9.22
N SER A 215 -1.17 -21.61 10.19
CA SER A 215 -1.88 -20.75 11.16
C SER A 215 -0.89 -19.93 11.99
N GLN A 216 0.19 -20.57 12.46
CA GLN A 216 1.27 -19.93 13.20
C GLN A 216 2.04 -18.92 12.34
N TYR A 217 2.29 -19.25 11.07
CA TYR A 217 2.94 -18.36 10.10
C TYR A 217 2.15 -17.05 9.91
N ILE A 218 0.84 -17.14 9.67
CA ILE A 218 -0.03 -15.96 9.55
C ILE A 218 -0.03 -15.18 10.87
N ARG A 219 -0.22 -15.85 12.02
CA ARG A 219 -0.24 -15.18 13.34
C ARG A 219 1.06 -14.43 13.64
N ARG A 220 2.22 -14.99 13.29
CA ARG A 220 3.54 -14.37 13.52
C ARG A 220 3.71 -13.05 12.75
N LEU A 221 3.09 -12.94 11.58
CA LEU A 221 3.17 -11.77 10.71
C LEU A 221 2.03 -10.77 10.93
N SER A 222 1.13 -11.06 11.86
CA SER A 222 0.05 -10.18 12.25
C SER A 222 0.56 -9.00 13.07
N THR A 223 0.05 -7.80 12.79
CA THR A 223 0.27 -6.63 13.65
C THR A 223 -0.66 -6.66 14.86
N ALA A 224 -0.32 -5.90 15.90
CA ALA A 224 -1.13 -5.81 17.14
C ALA A 224 -2.56 -5.26 16.91
N SER A 225 -2.82 -4.63 15.76
CA SER A 225 -4.13 -4.08 15.39
C SER A 225 -5.13 -5.13 14.88
N ILE A 226 -4.66 -6.34 14.54
CA ILE A 226 -5.51 -7.38 13.95
C ILE A 226 -5.99 -8.31 15.07
N PRO A 227 -7.31 -8.41 15.31
CA PRO A 227 -7.87 -9.28 16.33
C PRO A 227 -7.84 -10.74 15.87
N THR A 228 -6.65 -11.37 15.87
CA THR A 228 -6.44 -12.76 15.42
C THR A 228 -7.25 -13.80 16.20
N GLN A 229 -7.82 -13.42 17.35
CA GLN A 229 -8.76 -14.23 18.12
C GLN A 229 -10.06 -14.53 17.35
N GLN A 230 -10.38 -13.73 16.33
CA GLN A 230 -11.54 -13.91 15.46
C GLN A 230 -11.27 -14.88 14.29
N PHE A 231 -10.03 -15.36 14.15
CA PHE A 231 -9.59 -16.22 13.06
C PHE A 231 -9.54 -17.67 13.51
N HIS A 232 -10.45 -18.47 12.98
CA HIS A 232 -10.62 -19.89 13.30
C HIS A 232 -10.23 -20.74 12.10
N TRP A 233 -9.53 -21.85 12.33
CA TRP A 233 -9.17 -22.80 11.28
C TRP A 233 -10.10 -24.00 11.37
N ARG A 234 -10.62 -24.45 10.22
CA ARG A 234 -11.44 -25.66 10.18
C ARG A 234 -10.57 -26.90 10.28
N ASP A 235 -10.96 -27.85 11.12
CA ASP A 235 -10.36 -29.18 11.17
C ASP A 235 -10.66 -29.95 9.88
N GLY A 236 -9.63 -30.48 9.21
CA GLY A 236 -9.81 -31.25 7.99
C GLY A 236 -8.56 -31.36 7.13
N LYS A 237 -8.73 -31.92 5.92
CA LYS A 237 -7.65 -32.12 4.95
C LYS A 237 -7.21 -30.85 4.22
N GLY A 238 -7.84 -29.70 4.47
CA GLY A 238 -7.58 -28.45 3.75
C GLY A 238 -7.29 -27.27 4.68
N LYS A 239 -6.60 -26.25 4.14
CA LYS A 239 -6.39 -24.96 4.82
C LYS A 239 -7.60 -24.07 4.60
N GLU A 240 -8.50 -24.04 5.58
CA GLU A 240 -9.69 -23.19 5.55
C GLU A 240 -9.74 -22.26 6.76
N LEU A 241 -9.77 -20.95 6.48
CA LEU A 241 -9.86 -19.90 7.48
C LEU A 241 -11.30 -19.37 7.57
N LEU A 242 -11.80 -19.27 8.79
CA LEU A 242 -13.16 -18.84 9.14
C LEU A 242 -13.08 -17.60 10.02
N PHE A 243 -13.86 -16.57 9.69
CA PHE A 243 -13.94 -15.34 10.47
C PHE A 243 -15.27 -14.61 10.22
N PRO A 244 -15.73 -13.75 11.15
CA PRO A 244 -16.89 -12.90 10.93
C PRO A 244 -16.67 -11.93 9.75
N GLN A 245 -17.70 -11.66 8.95
CA GLN A 245 -17.58 -10.80 7.75
C GLN A 245 -17.04 -9.40 8.07
N PHE A 246 -17.36 -8.84 9.24
CA PHE A 246 -16.87 -7.52 9.65
C PHE A 246 -15.34 -7.50 9.85
N ALA A 247 -14.71 -8.66 10.10
CA ALA A 247 -13.27 -8.78 10.30
C ALA A 247 -12.47 -8.82 8.98
N LEU A 248 -13.14 -8.77 7.83
CA LEU A 248 -12.49 -8.68 6.51
C LEU A 248 -11.60 -7.43 6.39
N SER A 249 -12.02 -6.31 6.96
CA SER A 249 -11.23 -5.06 6.97
C SER A 249 -9.95 -5.19 7.81
N ALA A 250 -9.99 -6.00 8.88
CA ALA A 250 -8.80 -6.30 9.68
C ALA A 250 -7.85 -7.25 8.93
N LEU A 251 -8.40 -8.21 8.17
CA LEU A 251 -7.60 -9.07 7.30
C LEU A 251 -6.84 -8.26 6.24
N GLU A 252 -7.43 -7.21 5.67
CA GLU A 252 -6.77 -6.31 4.72
C GLU A 252 -5.55 -5.57 5.31
N GLN A 253 -5.49 -5.39 6.64
CA GLN A 253 -4.33 -4.79 7.31
C GLN A 253 -3.16 -5.75 7.45
N HIS A 254 -3.39 -7.05 7.24
CA HIS A 254 -2.35 -8.06 7.36
C HIS A 254 -1.38 -7.97 6.15
N PRO A 255 -0.05 -8.04 6.35
CA PRO A 255 0.91 -7.88 5.26
C PRO A 255 0.71 -8.90 4.13
N LEU A 256 0.32 -10.13 4.45
CA LEU A 256 0.08 -11.21 3.49
C LEU A 256 -1.24 -11.14 2.72
N PHE A 257 -2.15 -10.20 3.04
CA PHE A 257 -3.45 -10.14 2.39
C PHE A 257 -3.67 -8.78 1.73
N ARG A 258 -4.36 -8.79 0.59
CA ARG A 258 -4.77 -7.57 -0.11
C ARG A 258 -6.19 -7.74 -0.66
N LEU A 259 -7.02 -6.72 -0.46
CA LEU A 259 -8.36 -6.65 -1.01
C LEU A 259 -8.39 -5.58 -2.10
N GLN A 260 -8.47 -6.01 -3.36
CA GLN A 260 -8.53 -5.13 -4.51
C GLN A 260 -9.72 -5.51 -5.40
N GLU A 261 -10.57 -4.54 -5.74
CA GLU A 261 -11.75 -4.77 -6.60
C GLU A 261 -12.62 -5.94 -6.14
N GLN A 262 -12.87 -6.05 -4.82
CA GLN A 262 -13.62 -7.16 -4.20
C GLN A 262 -12.98 -8.55 -4.35
N LYS A 263 -11.74 -8.63 -4.87
CA LYS A 263 -10.95 -9.86 -4.95
C LYS A 263 -9.94 -9.86 -3.80
N LEU A 264 -9.88 -10.98 -3.09
CA LEU A 264 -8.94 -11.19 -2.01
C LEU A 264 -7.72 -11.94 -2.55
N TYR A 265 -6.52 -11.47 -2.21
CA TYR A 265 -5.26 -12.07 -2.58
C TYR A 265 -4.45 -12.45 -1.35
N PHE A 266 -3.70 -13.55 -1.46
CA PHE A 266 -2.73 -14.02 -0.48
C PHE A 266 -1.31 -13.97 -1.06
N TRP A 267 -0.36 -13.47 -0.29
CA TRP A 267 1.06 -13.48 -0.64
C TRP A 267 1.68 -14.84 -0.34
N ASN A 268 2.12 -15.54 -1.40
CA ASN A 268 2.86 -16.80 -1.32
C ASN A 268 4.34 -16.63 -1.72
N GLY A 269 4.96 -15.50 -1.38
CA GLY A 269 6.41 -15.30 -1.53
C GLY A 269 7.21 -15.87 -0.35
N SER A 270 8.55 -15.77 -0.47
CA SER A 270 9.48 -16.17 0.59
C SER A 270 9.25 -15.39 1.89
N THR A 271 9.56 -16.00 3.04
CA THR A 271 9.49 -15.34 4.34
C THR A 271 10.46 -14.16 4.48
N ASP A 272 11.53 -14.15 3.68
CA ASP A 272 12.55 -13.09 3.68
C ASP A 272 12.16 -11.90 2.78
N SER A 273 11.12 -12.07 1.96
CA SER A 273 10.60 -11.05 1.04
C SER A 273 9.10 -10.87 1.28
N LEU A 274 8.79 -10.15 2.37
CA LEU A 274 7.42 -9.72 2.64
C LEU A 274 7.06 -8.54 1.73
N PRO A 275 5.81 -8.47 1.24
CA PRO A 275 5.40 -7.36 0.40
C PRO A 275 5.34 -6.09 1.25
N LEU A 276 5.89 -5.01 0.72
CA LEU A 276 5.75 -3.70 1.32
C LEU A 276 4.26 -3.27 1.33
N PRO A 277 3.86 -2.37 2.24
CA PRO A 277 2.62 -1.64 2.10
C PRO A 277 2.56 -0.96 0.72
N GLU A 278 1.38 -0.96 0.10
CA GLU A 278 1.21 -0.42 -1.27
C GLU A 278 1.76 1.01 -1.40
N TRP A 279 1.57 1.84 -0.37
CA TRP A 279 2.06 3.20 -0.38
C TRP A 279 3.59 3.29 -0.56
N ALA A 280 4.32 2.34 0.02
CA ALA A 280 5.77 2.30 -0.03
C ALA A 280 6.27 1.79 -1.38
N SER A 281 5.69 0.71 -1.91
CA SER A 281 6.04 0.20 -3.25
C SER A 281 5.82 1.25 -4.33
N HIS A 282 4.67 1.95 -4.29
CA HIS A 282 4.36 3.00 -5.27
C HIS A 282 5.33 4.18 -5.15
N TYR A 283 5.68 4.60 -3.93
CA TYR A 283 6.66 5.68 -3.74
C TYR A 283 8.04 5.33 -4.28
N LEU A 284 8.53 4.11 -3.98
CA LEU A 284 9.84 3.65 -4.43
C LEU A 284 9.89 3.54 -5.96
N LEU A 285 8.91 2.88 -6.58
CA LEU A 285 8.84 2.75 -8.04
C LEU A 285 8.76 4.12 -8.73
N LEU A 286 7.87 5.01 -8.26
CA LEU A 286 7.77 6.36 -8.84
C LEU A 286 9.02 7.20 -8.60
N TYR A 287 9.72 7.03 -7.48
CA TYR A 287 11.00 7.70 -7.28
C TYR A 287 12.00 7.32 -8.38
N LEU A 288 12.20 6.01 -8.63
CA LEU A 288 13.07 5.52 -9.69
C LEU A 288 12.63 6.05 -11.06
N LEU A 289 11.36 5.86 -11.43
CA LEU A 289 10.87 6.29 -12.73
C LEU A 289 11.03 7.80 -12.92
N SER A 290 10.74 8.62 -11.89
CA SER A 290 10.97 10.07 -11.94
C SER A 290 12.44 10.47 -12.05
N MET A 291 13.33 9.63 -11.52
CA MET A 291 14.79 9.78 -11.63
C MET A 291 15.21 9.54 -13.08
N LEU A 292 14.73 8.44 -13.68
CA LEU A 292 15.00 8.10 -15.07
C LEU A 292 14.52 9.19 -16.03
N CYS A 293 13.29 9.70 -15.85
CA CYS A 293 12.75 10.79 -16.67
C CYS A 293 13.62 12.06 -16.66
N ARG A 294 14.33 12.35 -15.56
CA ARG A 294 15.05 13.61 -15.37
C ARG A 294 16.54 13.53 -15.63
N TYR A 295 17.14 12.41 -15.25
CA TYR A 295 18.60 12.29 -15.18
C TYR A 295 19.16 11.24 -16.14
N GLU A 296 18.34 10.30 -16.61
CA GLU A 296 18.73 9.23 -17.53
C GLU A 296 17.90 9.32 -18.83
N THR A 297 17.87 10.52 -19.42
CA THR A 297 16.95 10.87 -20.52
C THR A 297 17.11 10.01 -21.78
N GLU A 298 18.32 9.53 -22.08
CA GLU A 298 18.58 8.64 -23.22
C GLU A 298 17.90 7.29 -23.02
N TRP A 299 18.15 6.63 -21.88
CA TRP A 299 17.52 5.36 -21.52
C TRP A 299 16.00 5.47 -21.41
N TRP A 300 15.52 6.56 -20.80
CA TRP A 300 14.08 6.81 -20.73
C TRP A 300 13.49 6.98 -22.14
N GLY A 301 14.16 7.73 -23.01
CA GLY A 301 13.77 7.88 -24.41
C GLY A 301 13.71 6.55 -25.15
N GLU A 302 14.70 5.68 -24.99
CA GLU A 302 14.70 4.34 -25.59
C GLU A 302 13.54 3.48 -25.07
N LEU A 303 13.31 3.45 -23.76
CA LEU A 303 12.19 2.70 -23.16
C LEU A 303 10.83 3.21 -23.63
N THR A 304 10.66 4.52 -23.69
CA THR A 304 9.38 5.16 -24.07
C THR A 304 9.08 5.07 -25.57
N LEU A 305 10.10 5.07 -26.42
CA LEU A 305 9.93 5.01 -27.88
C LEU A 305 9.98 3.58 -28.43
N SER A 306 10.59 2.64 -27.71
CA SER A 306 10.62 1.25 -28.13
C SER A 306 9.26 0.57 -27.96
N TYR A 307 8.88 -0.20 -28.96
CA TYR A 307 7.70 -1.09 -28.92
C TYR A 307 8.09 -2.56 -28.69
N GLY A 308 9.40 -2.85 -28.59
CA GLY A 308 9.93 -4.21 -28.41
C GLY A 308 10.31 -4.56 -26.97
N LEU A 309 10.24 -3.59 -26.04
CA LEU A 309 10.63 -3.79 -24.65
C LEU A 309 9.39 -4.10 -23.80
N ALA A 310 9.37 -5.27 -23.18
CA ALA A 310 8.30 -5.69 -22.28
C ALA A 310 8.20 -4.80 -21.03
N GLU A 311 9.31 -4.17 -20.63
CA GLU A 311 9.39 -3.24 -19.51
C GLU A 311 8.54 -1.99 -19.73
N ARG A 312 8.35 -1.56 -20.99
CA ARG A 312 7.45 -0.45 -21.31
C ARG A 312 6.02 -0.78 -20.88
N TYR A 313 5.55 -1.98 -21.19
CA TYR A 313 4.22 -2.43 -20.76
C TYR A 313 4.09 -2.45 -19.24
N LEU A 314 5.11 -2.95 -18.51
CA LEU A 314 5.11 -2.92 -17.05
C LEU A 314 5.00 -1.50 -16.48
N VAL A 315 5.75 -0.56 -17.06
CA VAL A 315 5.71 0.85 -16.65
C VAL A 315 4.34 1.46 -16.93
N GLU A 316 3.80 1.33 -18.14
CA GLU A 316 2.50 1.88 -18.51
C GLU A 316 1.39 1.30 -17.62
N HIS A 317 1.36 -0.03 -17.44
CA HIS A 317 0.42 -0.74 -16.57
C HIS A 317 0.52 -0.27 -15.11
N PHE A 318 1.73 -0.08 -14.58
CA PHE A 318 1.93 0.46 -13.24
C PHE A 318 1.45 1.90 -13.10
N LEU A 319 1.75 2.78 -14.05
CA LEU A 319 1.36 4.19 -13.97
C LEU A 319 -0.16 4.35 -14.06
N GLU A 320 -0.82 3.56 -14.89
CA GLU A 320 -2.29 3.49 -14.96
C GLU A 320 -2.88 2.99 -13.65
N HIS A 321 -2.38 1.85 -13.14
CA HIS A 321 -2.82 1.31 -11.86
C HIS A 321 -2.60 2.30 -10.70
N HIS A 322 -1.43 2.93 -10.64
CA HIS A 322 -1.11 3.95 -9.64
C HIS A 322 -2.09 5.13 -9.72
N PHE A 323 -2.33 5.64 -10.92
CA PHE A 323 -3.21 6.78 -11.16
C PHE A 323 -4.63 6.51 -10.65
N GLU A 324 -5.14 5.30 -10.89
CA GLU A 324 -6.51 4.91 -10.51
C GLU A 324 -6.68 4.60 -9.02
N THR A 325 -5.68 3.96 -8.41
CA THR A 325 -5.85 3.30 -7.10
C THR A 325 -5.17 4.03 -5.95
N PHE A 326 -4.03 4.68 -6.18
CA PHE A 326 -3.22 5.26 -5.09
C PHE A 326 -3.95 6.33 -4.29
N PRO A 327 -4.77 7.23 -4.88
CA PRO A 327 -5.61 8.14 -4.10
C PRO A 327 -6.52 7.40 -3.11
N THR A 328 -7.08 6.25 -3.51
CA THR A 328 -7.92 5.41 -2.65
C THR A 328 -7.09 4.72 -1.55
N VAL A 329 -5.87 4.29 -1.85
CA VAL A 329 -4.93 3.73 -0.85
C VAL A 329 -4.67 4.75 0.26
N ILE A 330 -4.35 6.00 -0.11
CA ILE A 330 -4.11 7.09 0.85
C ILE A 330 -5.37 7.43 1.62
N MET A 331 -6.52 7.46 0.95
CA MET A 331 -7.81 7.69 1.61
C MET A 331 -8.04 6.64 2.71
N LYS A 332 -7.97 5.35 2.38
CA LYS A 332 -8.15 4.26 3.36
C LYS A 332 -7.23 4.42 4.58
N GLN A 333 -5.97 4.76 4.38
CA GLN A 333 -5.00 4.97 5.47
C GLN A 333 -5.40 6.11 6.41
N ILE A 334 -5.93 7.20 5.86
CA ILE A 334 -6.37 8.35 6.64
C ILE A 334 -7.68 8.08 7.38
N TYR A 335 -8.60 7.34 6.76
CA TYR A 335 -9.86 6.90 7.39
C TYR A 335 -9.63 5.98 8.58
N GLN A 336 -8.58 5.15 8.59
CA GLN A 336 -8.25 4.29 9.73
C GLN A 336 -7.96 5.10 11.01
N ILE A 337 -7.48 6.33 10.89
CA ILE A 337 -7.21 7.22 12.02
C ILE A 337 -8.52 7.88 12.48
N ASN A 338 -9.42 8.21 11.55
CA ASN A 338 -10.64 8.95 11.86
C ASN A 338 -11.82 8.52 10.97
N PRO A 339 -12.50 7.40 11.30
CA PRO A 339 -13.46 6.77 10.41
C PRO A 339 -14.78 7.55 10.23
N HIS A 340 -15.08 8.50 11.11
CA HIS A 340 -16.37 9.20 11.14
C HIS A 340 -16.37 10.58 10.46
N PHE A 341 -15.23 11.06 9.98
CA PHE A 341 -15.08 12.48 9.64
C PHE A 341 -15.19 12.78 8.14
N LEU A 342 -14.75 11.88 7.26
CA LEU A 342 -14.73 12.12 5.81
C LEU A 342 -15.97 11.51 5.14
N PRO A 343 -16.62 12.20 4.18
CA PRO A 343 -17.76 11.67 3.44
C PRO A 343 -17.31 10.49 2.56
N MET A 344 -17.96 9.33 2.72
CA MET A 344 -17.70 8.12 1.93
C MET A 344 -18.16 8.21 0.49
#